data_AF-B3PDX7-F1
#
_entry.id   AF-B3PDX7-F1
#
_cell.length_a   1.000
_cell.length_b   1.000
_cell.length_c   1.000
_cell.angle_alpha   90.00
_cell.angle_beta   90.00
_cell.angle_gamma   90.00
#
_symmetry.space_group_name_H-M   'P 1'
#
loop_
_entity.id
_entity.type
_entity.pdbx_description
1 polymer ?
#
loop_
_entity_poly.entity_id
_entity_poly.type
_entity_poly.pdbx_seq_one_letter_code
_entity_poly.pdbx_strand_id
1 'polypeptide(L)'
;MDDEPETELPVQKQSRSIKSDTKLINLLRQAIEAVEDEEGWAMLGPIGTHISNHASFDQRNYGFKKLSDLFMAIDLFELKKTNGTVLWVRDKKRTKQLKKSILPTTTMSAN
;
A
#
# COMPACT_ATOMS: atom_id res chain seq x y z
N MET A 1 27.37 12.77 -11.32
CA MET A 1 27.13 12.74 -9.86
C MET A 1 25.63 12.74 -9.75
N ASP A 2 25.01 11.58 -9.89
CA ASP A 2 23.56 11.46 -9.86
C ASP A 2 23.29 10.30 -8.92
N ASP A 3 23.17 10.70 -7.66
CA ASP A 3 22.85 9.91 -6.48
C ASP A 3 21.62 9.05 -6.80
N GLU A 4 21.85 7.75 -7.04
CA GLU A 4 20.80 6.76 -7.18
C GLU A 4 20.29 6.50 -5.74
N PRO A 5 19.05 6.88 -5.38
CA PRO A 5 18.56 6.61 -4.03
C PRO A 5 18.22 5.12 -3.96
N GLU A 6 19.24 4.33 -3.61
CA GLU A 6 19.12 2.99 -3.07
C GLU A 6 18.07 3.07 -1.94
N THR A 7 16.94 2.43 -2.18
CA THR A 7 15.86 2.27 -1.19
C THR A 7 16.37 1.34 -0.09
N GLU A 8 17.28 1.82 0.75
CA GLU A 8 17.59 1.24 2.05
C GLU A 8 16.32 1.33 2.90
N LEU A 9 15.58 0.23 2.95
CA LEU A 9 14.35 0.05 3.71
C LEU A 9 14.68 0.16 5.21
N PRO A 10 14.33 1.25 5.92
CA PRO A 10 14.56 1.30 7.35
C PRO A 10 13.27 0.91 8.08
N VAL A 11 13.44 0.54 9.36
CA VAL A 11 12.40 0.58 10.41
C VAL A 11 11.50 -0.66 10.60
N GLN A 12 12.13 -1.79 10.94
CA GLN A 12 11.42 -2.96 11.51
C GLN A 12 10.92 -2.76 12.97
N LYS A 13 11.24 -1.68 13.69
CA LYS A 13 11.03 -1.60 15.15
C LYS A 13 9.72 -0.95 15.65
N GLN A 14 9.05 -0.10 14.85
CA GLN A 14 7.82 0.60 15.28
C GLN A 14 6.53 0.12 14.58
N SER A 15 6.66 -0.81 13.63
CA SER A 15 5.59 -1.31 12.77
C SER A 15 4.44 -2.05 13.49
N ARG A 16 4.64 -2.51 14.74
CA ARG A 16 3.63 -3.31 15.45
C ARG A 16 2.40 -2.52 15.89
N SER A 17 2.55 -1.26 16.33
CA SER A 17 1.40 -0.48 16.85
C SER A 17 0.51 0.06 15.73
N ILE A 18 1.11 0.47 14.61
CA ILE A 18 0.41 1.02 13.44
C ILE A 18 -0.35 -0.04 12.63
N LYS A 19 0.17 -1.27 12.53
CA LYS A 19 -0.53 -2.39 11.89
C LYS A 19 -1.79 -2.84 12.63
N SER A 20 -1.96 -2.44 13.89
CA SER A 20 -3.16 -2.74 14.69
C SER A 20 -4.17 -1.60 14.69
N ASP A 21 -3.84 -0.46 14.10
CA ASP A 21 -4.74 0.69 13.99
C ASP A 21 -5.71 0.47 12.83
N THR A 22 -6.85 -0.15 13.14
CA THR A 22 -7.89 -0.46 12.15
C THR A 22 -8.43 0.79 11.46
N LYS A 23 -8.47 1.94 12.15
CA LYS A 23 -8.94 3.20 11.54
C LYS A 23 -7.95 3.67 10.48
N LEU A 24 -6.66 3.67 10.82
CA LEU A 24 -5.60 3.97 9.86
C LEU A 24 -5.66 3.03 8.65
N ILE A 25 -5.72 1.72 8.89
CA ILE A 25 -5.74 0.73 7.80
C ILE A 25 -6.96 0.91 6.90
N ASN A 26 -8.13 1.16 7.47
CA ASN A 26 -9.34 1.39 6.68
C ASN A 26 -9.24 2.67 5.85
N LEU A 27 -8.67 3.74 6.41
CA LEU A 27 -8.44 4.99 5.69
C LEU A 27 -7.47 4.80 4.52
N LEU A 28 -6.33 4.13 4.75
CA LEU A 28 -5.36 3.83 3.69
C LEU A 28 -6.00 2.97 2.59
N ARG A 29 -6.83 1.98 2.97
CA ARG A 29 -7.55 1.14 2.01
C ARG A 29 -8.55 1.96 1.19
N GLN A 30 -9.33 2.84 1.81
CA GLN A 30 -10.27 3.72 1.10
C GLN A 30 -9.56 4.63 0.12
N ALA A 31 -8.43 5.21 0.54
CA ALA A 31 -7.63 6.07 -0.33
C ALA A 31 -7.02 5.31 -1.51
N ILE A 32 -6.52 4.08 -1.29
CA ILE A 32 -6.06 3.20 -2.37
C ILE A 32 -7.22 2.88 -3.31
N GLU A 33 -8.39 2.50 -2.79
CA GLU A 33 -9.56 2.14 -3.59
C GLU A 33 -10.10 3.30 -4.43
N ALA A 34 -9.98 4.53 -3.93
CA ALA A 34 -10.39 5.73 -4.66
C ALA A 34 -9.47 6.08 -5.83
N VAL A 35 -8.23 5.59 -5.84
CA VAL A 35 -7.18 6.00 -6.80
C VAL A 35 -6.42 4.83 -7.42
N GLU A 36 -6.89 3.60 -7.19
CA GLU A 36 -6.34 2.42 -7.83
C GLU A 36 -6.78 2.34 -9.29
N ASP A 37 -5.87 1.82 -10.11
CA ASP A 37 -6.10 1.51 -11.51
C ASP A 37 -6.67 0.10 -11.68
N GLU A 38 -7.04 -0.23 -12.92
CA GLU A 38 -7.61 -1.53 -13.31
C GLU A 38 -6.68 -2.73 -13.02
N GLU A 39 -5.37 -2.47 -12.92
CA GLU A 39 -4.35 -3.46 -12.54
C GLU A 39 -4.27 -3.69 -11.01
N GLY A 40 -5.03 -2.92 -10.23
CA GLY A 40 -5.03 -2.93 -8.76
C GLY A 40 -3.80 -2.29 -8.14
N TRP A 41 -3.13 -1.38 -8.88
CA TRP A 41 -2.05 -0.53 -8.38
C TRP A 41 -2.57 0.89 -8.24
N ALA A 42 -2.15 1.60 -7.20
CA ALA A 42 -2.56 2.97 -6.92
C ALA A 42 -1.34 3.88 -6.80
N MET A 43 -1.36 5.06 -7.43
CA MET A 43 -0.24 6.00 -7.34
C MET A 43 -0.19 6.69 -5.97
N LEU A 44 0.97 6.67 -5.31
CA LEU A 44 1.15 7.26 -3.97
C LEU A 44 0.90 8.78 -3.94
N GLY A 45 1.13 9.47 -5.07
CA GLY A 45 0.82 10.90 -5.22
C GLY A 45 -0.65 11.20 -4.93
N PRO A 46 -1.60 10.72 -5.76
CA PRO A 46 -3.03 10.91 -5.53
C PRO A 46 -3.52 10.25 -4.22
N ILE A 47 -2.95 9.11 -3.78
CA ILE A 47 -3.25 8.55 -2.45
C ILE A 47 -2.96 9.56 -1.35
N GLY A 48 -1.77 10.16 -1.35
CA GLY A 48 -1.36 11.12 -0.32
C GLY A 48 -2.24 12.37 -0.31
N THR A 49 -2.60 12.88 -1.48
CA THR A 49 -3.55 13.99 -1.62
C THR A 49 -4.93 13.60 -1.09
N HIS A 50 -5.43 12.42 -1.43
CA HIS A 50 -6.74 11.94 -1.00
C HIS A 50 -6.80 11.77 0.52
N ILE A 51 -5.79 11.13 1.13
CA ILE A 51 -5.67 10.97 2.58
C ILE A 51 -5.61 12.33 3.27
N SER A 52 -4.78 13.24 2.78
CA SER A 52 -4.61 14.56 3.39
C SER A 52 -5.89 15.40 3.34
N ASN A 53 -6.73 15.19 2.31
CA ASN A 53 -8.00 15.90 2.14
C ASN A 53 -9.15 15.26 2.93
N HIS A 54 -9.19 13.92 3.04
CA HIS A 54 -10.27 13.18 3.71
C HIS A 54 -10.02 12.94 5.19
N ALA A 55 -8.77 12.98 5.64
CA ALA A 55 -8.40 12.75 7.01
C ALA A 55 -7.35 13.75 7.45
N SER A 56 -7.53 14.27 8.67
CA SER A 56 -6.46 14.95 9.43
C SER A 56 -5.42 13.93 9.90
N PHE A 57 -4.94 13.09 8.99
CA PHE A 57 -3.92 12.09 9.26
C PHE A 57 -2.56 12.77 9.32
N ASP A 58 -1.94 12.76 10.51
CA ASP A 58 -0.61 13.32 10.69
C ASP A 58 0.40 12.19 10.91
N GLN A 59 1.19 11.91 9.87
CA GLN A 59 2.30 10.94 9.88
C GLN A 59 3.31 11.19 11.02
N ARG A 60 3.40 12.44 11.51
CA ARG A 60 4.27 12.80 12.65
C ARG A 60 3.82 12.18 13.95
N ASN A 61 2.51 12.00 14.15
CA ASN A 61 1.96 11.33 15.34
C ASN A 61 2.42 9.86 15.42
N TYR A 62 2.78 9.29 14.27
CA TYR A 62 3.26 7.92 14.14
C TYR A 62 4.79 7.82 14.04
N GLY A 63 5.51 8.95 14.05
CA GLY A 63 6.98 8.99 13.96
C GLY A 63 7.53 8.93 12.52
N PHE A 64 6.68 9.04 11.50
CA PHE A 64 7.07 8.93 10.10
C PHE A 64 7.27 10.30 9.45
N LYS A 65 8.38 10.46 8.71
CA LYS A 65 8.67 11.68 7.95
C LYS A 65 8.02 11.72 6.57
N LYS A 66 7.70 10.54 6.02
CA LYS A 66 7.16 10.37 4.67
C LYS A 66 6.05 9.33 4.66
N LEU A 67 5.01 9.58 3.87
CA LEU A 67 3.89 8.66 3.67
C LEU A 67 4.39 7.31 3.11
N SER A 68 5.39 7.35 2.25
CA SER A 68 6.04 6.14 1.70
C SER A 68 6.63 5.25 2.80
N ASP A 69 7.23 5.85 3.83
CA ASP A 69 7.84 5.12 4.96
C ASP A 69 6.75 4.49 5.85
N LEU A 70 5.62 5.19 6.02
CA LEU A 70 4.45 4.65 6.71
C LEU A 70 3.90 3.41 5.99
N PHE A 71 3.69 3.49 4.66
CA PHE A 71 3.20 2.35 3.91
C PHE A 71 4.20 1.19 3.92
N MET A 72 5.51 1.47 3.84
CA MET A 72 6.56 0.46 3.99
C MET A 72 6.54 -0.21 5.36
N ALA A 73 6.24 0.54 6.42
CA ALA A 73 6.09 -0.03 7.75
C ALA A 73 4.87 -0.97 7.84
N ILE A 74 3.85 -0.79 6.99
CA ILE A 74 2.66 -1.63 6.93
C ILE A 74 2.85 -2.73 5.88
N ASP A 75 3.32 -3.90 6.33
CA ASP A 75 3.52 -5.12 5.52
C ASP A 75 2.26 -5.66 4.79
N LEU A 76 1.09 -5.07 5.04
CA LEU A 76 -0.15 -5.38 4.31
C LEU A 76 -0.18 -4.75 2.91
N PHE A 77 0.60 -3.69 2.70
CA PHE A 77 0.67 -2.98 1.43
C PHE A 77 2.02 -3.25 0.76
N GLU A 78 2.00 -3.24 -0.56
CA GLU A 78 3.18 -3.42 -1.40
C GLU A 78 3.50 -2.06 -2.04
N LEU A 79 4.69 -1.53 -1.78
CA LEU A 79 5.20 -0.34 -2.45
C LEU A 79 6.11 -0.72 -3.62
N LYS A 80 5.92 -0.05 -4.74
CA LYS A 80 6.78 -0.16 -5.92
C LYS A 80 7.17 1.21 -6.41
N LYS A 81 8.45 1.43 -6.66
CA LYS A 81 8.98 2.66 -7.27
C LYS A 81 9.25 2.40 -8.75
N THR A 82 8.71 3.24 -9.62
CA THR A 82 8.86 3.14 -11.08
C THR A 82 9.49 4.43 -11.61
N ASN A 83 10.51 4.30 -12.46
CA ASN A 83 11.23 5.42 -13.09
C ASN A 83 11.79 6.47 -12.10
N GLY A 84 12.13 6.08 -10.87
CA GLY A 84 12.75 6.99 -9.88
C GLY A 84 11.80 8.01 -9.22
N THR A 85 10.67 8.34 -9.86
CA THR A 85 9.79 9.43 -9.43
C THR A 85 8.40 8.95 -9.00
N VAL A 86 7.86 7.93 -9.67
CA VAL A 86 6.49 7.48 -9.42
C VAL A 86 6.49 6.35 -8.41
N LEU A 87 5.81 6.56 -7.29
CA LEU A 87 5.56 5.53 -6.28
C LEU A 87 4.17 4.96 -6.47
N TRP A 88 4.08 3.64 -6.45
CA TRP A 88 2.88 2.85 -6.59
C TRP A 88 2.67 2.05 -5.30
N VAL A 89 1.43 1.89 -4.89
CA VAL A 89 1.01 1.18 -3.70
C VAL A 89 -0.08 0.20 -4.09
N ARG A 90 -0.08 -0.98 -3.47
CA ARG A 90 -1.10 -2.00 -3.70
C ARG A 90 -1.41 -2.76 -2.43
N ASP A 91 -2.67 -3.18 -2.26
CA ASP A 91 -3.07 -4.03 -1.13
C ASP A 91 -2.79 -5.52 -1.40
N LYS A 92 -1.96 -6.14 -0.53
CA LYS A 92 -1.57 -7.56 -0.66
C LYS A 92 -2.72 -8.53 -0.34
N LYS A 93 -3.71 -8.12 0.46
CA LYS A 93 -4.90 -8.95 0.71
C LYS A 93 -5.78 -9.02 -0.53
N ARG A 94 -5.91 -7.91 -1.26
CA ARG A 94 -6.74 -7.83 -2.45
C ARG A 94 -6.15 -8.61 -3.62
N THR A 95 -4.83 -8.63 -3.81
CA THR A 95 -4.24 -9.53 -4.82
C THR A 95 -4.49 -11.00 -4.53
N LYS A 96 -4.53 -11.43 -3.26
CA LYS A 96 -4.87 -12.82 -2.92
C LYS A 96 -6.33 -13.13 -3.23
N GLN A 97 -7.22 -12.14 -3.03
CA GLN A 97 -8.64 -12.30 -3.33
C GLN A 97 -8.91 -12.34 -4.83
N LEU A 98 -8.25 -11.46 -5.61
CA LEU A 98 -8.33 -11.49 -7.08
C LEU A 98 -7.77 -12.81 -7.63
N LYS A 99 -6.60 -13.28 -7.18
CA LYS A 99 -6.06 -14.58 -7.61
C LYS A 99 -6.95 -15.78 -7.23
N LYS A 100 -7.72 -15.68 -6.14
CA LYS A 100 -8.65 -16.72 -5.71
C LYS A 100 -9.94 -16.75 -6.56
N SER A 101 -10.32 -15.63 -7.18
CA SER A 101 -11.50 -15.56 -8.05
C SER A 101 -11.21 -15.86 -9.53
N ILE A 102 -9.95 -15.86 -9.97
CA ILE A 102 -9.57 -16.13 -11.38
C ILE A 102 -9.17 -17.60 -11.60
N LEU A 103 -9.31 -18.49 -10.61
CA LEU A 103 -9.13 -19.93 -10.83
C LEU A 103 -10.48 -20.52 -11.28
N PRO A 104 -10.64 -20.96 -12.55
CA PRO A 104 -11.75 -21.83 -12.89
C PRO A 104 -11.57 -23.13 -12.11
N THR A 105 -12.54 -23.44 -11.25
CA THR A 105 -12.71 -24.76 -10.66
C THR A 105 -13.01 -25.77 -11.77
N THR A 106 -11.99 -26.28 -12.45
CA THR A 106 -12.11 -27.55 -13.19
C THR A 106 -11.85 -28.68 -12.19
N THR A 107 -12.90 -29.02 -11.46
CA THR A 107 -13.07 -30.34 -10.83
C THR A 107 -14.48 -30.80 -11.16
N MET A 108 -14.65 -31.36 -12.36
CA MET A 108 -15.77 -32.20 -12.82
C MET A 108 -15.18 -33.01 -13.98
N SER A 109 -15.23 -34.34 -14.08
CA SER A 109 -15.81 -35.39 -13.25
C SER A 109 -15.02 -36.66 -13.57
N ALA A 110 -14.77 -37.50 -12.57
CA ALA A 110 -14.53 -38.91 -12.83
C ALA A 110 -15.81 -39.52 -13.41
N ASN A 111 -15.67 -40.31 -14.48
CA ASN A 111 -16.54 -41.45 -14.79
C ASN A 111 -15.83 -42.41 -15.74
#